data_AF-S4PX20-F1
#
_entry.id   AF-S4PX20-F1
#
_cell.length_a   1.000
_cell.length_b   1.000
_cell.length_c   1.000
_cell.angle_alpha   90.00
_cell.angle_beta   90.00
_cell.angle_gamma   90.00
#
_symmetry.space_group_name_H-M   'P 1'
#
loop_
_entity.id
_entity.type
_entity.pdbx_description
1 polymer ?
#
loop_
_entity_poly.entity_id
_entity_poly.type
_entity_poly.pdbx_seq_one_letter_code
_entity_poly.pdbx_strand_id
1 'polypeptide(L)'
;MGFTVKIVSPRAEPLDIQVSSMELVQEIHQVLMDREDTCHRTCFSLQLDGVTLDNFAELKNIEGLKEGSVIKVVEEPYTMREARIHVRHVRDLLKSIDYVDAYAGQECSSLAFLNIVTQGDILEKKKSRPESVDCTPPDFIMPGSSERPLLALHPGLTKENKAPQCLKVLTTSGWNPPPGPRKMCGDLLYLHVVTLEDRHFHITACPRGFYLNQSTEEVFNPRPFNPSLLCHSLIELLSVVSPAFKRNFALVQKRRMQKHPFERVATPYQVYQWASPMLEHTVDAIRAEDTFSSKLGYEEHIPGQTRDWNEELQTTRELPR
;
A
#
# COMPACT_ATOMS: atom_id res chain seq x y z
N MET A 1 -21.63 17.22 -12.86
CA MET A 1 -22.67 16.16 -12.83
C MET A 1 -21.94 14.84 -12.73
N GLY A 2 -22.34 13.95 -11.83
CA GLY A 2 -21.74 12.61 -11.75
C GLY A 2 -22.24 11.73 -12.88
N PHE A 3 -21.38 10.87 -13.40
CA PHE A 3 -21.71 9.86 -14.40
C PHE A 3 -20.98 8.55 -14.09
N THR A 4 -21.47 7.43 -14.59
CA THR A 4 -20.88 6.11 -14.33
C THR A 4 -19.98 5.68 -15.47
N VAL A 5 -18.80 5.16 -15.16
CA VAL A 5 -17.88 4.52 -16.11
C VAL A 5 -17.66 3.06 -15.73
N LYS A 6 -17.45 2.21 -16.74
CA LYS A 6 -17.17 0.79 -16.55
C LYS A 6 -15.68 0.54 -16.70
N ILE A 7 -15.02 0.11 -15.64
CA ILE A 7 -13.62 -0.29 -15.64
C ILE A 7 -13.51 -1.78 -15.96
N VAL A 8 -12.66 -2.12 -16.92
CA VAL A 8 -12.33 -3.51 -17.25
C VAL A 8 -10.85 -3.75 -16.99
N SER A 9 -10.56 -4.54 -15.96
CA SER A 9 -9.22 -4.92 -15.57
C SER A 9 -8.83 -6.30 -16.11
N PRO A 10 -7.54 -6.56 -16.42
CA PRO A 10 -7.11 -7.85 -16.91
C PRO A 10 -7.43 -8.95 -15.89
N ARG A 11 -8.13 -10.00 -16.31
CA ARG A 11 -8.48 -11.16 -15.46
C ARG A 11 -9.33 -10.81 -14.22
N ALA A 12 -10.02 -9.68 -14.22
CA ALA A 12 -10.97 -9.30 -13.18
C ALA A 12 -12.36 -9.05 -13.78
N GLU A 13 -13.38 -9.05 -12.92
CA GLU A 13 -14.74 -8.72 -13.35
C GLU A 13 -14.87 -7.22 -13.64
N PRO A 14 -15.70 -6.82 -14.63
CA PRO A 14 -15.98 -5.41 -14.88
C PRO A 14 -16.60 -4.73 -13.66
N LEU A 15 -16.21 -3.49 -13.46
CA LEU A 15 -16.51 -2.68 -12.29
C LEU A 15 -17.17 -1.37 -12.73
N ASP A 16 -18.31 -1.01 -12.15
CA ASP A 16 -18.92 0.30 -12.37
C ASP A 16 -18.43 1.29 -11.29
N ILE A 17 -17.88 2.42 -11.71
CA ILE A 17 -17.42 3.52 -10.84
C ILE A 17 -18.21 4.78 -11.15
N GLN A 18 -18.74 5.42 -10.13
CA GLN A 18 -19.30 6.77 -10.26
C GLN A 18 -18.18 7.80 -10.16
N VAL A 19 -18.11 8.67 -11.15
CA VAL A 19 -17.09 9.71 -11.27
C VAL A 19 -17.74 11.07 -11.50
N SER A 20 -17.09 12.13 -11.05
CA SER A 20 -17.47 13.51 -11.34
C SER A 20 -16.78 14.02 -12.60
N SER A 21 -17.48 14.81 -13.41
CA SER A 21 -16.88 15.46 -14.59
C SER A 21 -15.66 16.34 -14.30
N MET A 22 -15.51 16.82 -13.05
CA MET A 22 -14.38 17.66 -12.62
C MET A 22 -13.22 16.83 -12.05
N GLU A 23 -13.41 15.53 -11.85
CA GLU A 23 -12.34 14.65 -11.38
C GLU A 23 -11.26 14.49 -12.45
N LEU A 24 -10.04 14.22 -12.00
CA LEU A 24 -8.91 13.88 -12.86
C LEU A 24 -8.90 12.38 -13.15
N VAL A 25 -8.33 11.98 -14.27
CA VAL A 25 -8.08 10.56 -14.59
C VAL A 25 -7.26 9.87 -13.47
N GLN A 26 -6.33 10.60 -12.86
CA GLN A 26 -5.55 10.11 -11.72
C GLN A 26 -6.40 9.71 -10.51
N GLU A 27 -7.57 10.31 -10.30
CA GLU A 27 -8.44 9.93 -9.18
C GLU A 27 -9.07 8.56 -9.41
N ILE A 28 -9.41 8.21 -10.67
CA ILE A 28 -9.81 6.83 -11.02
C ILE A 28 -8.66 5.86 -10.72
N HIS A 29 -7.42 6.25 -11.02
CA HIS A 29 -6.22 5.45 -10.71
C HIS A 29 -6.11 5.18 -9.21
N GLN A 30 -6.27 6.22 -8.38
CA GLN A 30 -6.27 6.10 -6.91
C GLN A 30 -7.39 5.19 -6.40
N VAL A 31 -8.62 5.34 -6.92
CA VAL A 31 -9.76 4.48 -6.55
C VAL A 31 -9.43 3.01 -6.83
N LEU A 32 -8.80 2.69 -7.97
CA LEU A 32 -8.38 1.33 -8.29
C LEU A 32 -7.27 0.84 -7.36
N MET A 33 -6.32 1.68 -6.99
CA MET A 33 -5.28 1.32 -6.02
C MET A 33 -5.83 1.09 -4.60
N ASP A 34 -7.00 1.64 -4.27
CA ASP A 34 -7.62 1.50 -2.96
C ASP A 34 -8.60 0.34 -2.81
N ARG A 35 -9.07 -0.22 -3.93
CA ARG A 35 -9.98 -1.37 -3.96
C ARG A 35 -9.27 -2.70 -3.72
N GLU A 36 -9.95 -3.62 -3.06
CA GLU A 36 -9.44 -4.96 -2.75
C GLU A 36 -8.94 -5.71 -3.99
N ASP A 37 -9.72 -5.72 -5.07
CA ASP A 37 -9.46 -6.53 -6.27
C ASP A 37 -8.38 -5.97 -7.20
N THR A 38 -8.03 -4.69 -7.06
CA THR A 38 -7.10 -3.99 -7.96
C THR A 38 -5.92 -3.34 -7.23
N CYS A 39 -5.91 -3.31 -5.89
CA CYS A 39 -4.85 -2.65 -5.11
C CYS A 39 -3.45 -3.19 -5.38
N HIS A 40 -3.33 -4.45 -5.80
CA HIS A 40 -2.04 -5.05 -6.13
C HIS A 40 -1.48 -4.66 -7.50
N ARG A 41 -2.20 -3.85 -8.28
CA ARG A 41 -1.79 -3.34 -9.59
C ARG A 41 -1.37 -1.88 -9.42
N THR A 42 -0.14 -1.55 -9.83
CA THR A 42 0.39 -0.18 -9.66
C THR A 42 0.98 0.41 -10.94
N CYS A 43 1.33 -0.41 -11.94
CA CYS A 43 1.92 0.03 -13.19
C CYS A 43 0.95 -0.25 -14.34
N PHE A 44 0.00 0.65 -14.52
CA PHE A 44 -1.02 0.52 -15.55
C PHE A 44 -1.45 1.89 -16.07
N SER A 45 -1.94 1.89 -17.30
CA SER A 45 -2.61 3.01 -17.94
C SER A 45 -4.11 2.76 -18.03
N LEU A 46 -4.87 3.85 -18.09
CA LEU A 46 -6.30 3.82 -18.36
C LEU A 46 -6.51 4.15 -19.83
N GLN A 47 -7.22 3.31 -20.57
CA GLN A 47 -7.45 3.49 -22.01
C GLN A 47 -8.94 3.54 -22.33
N LEU A 48 -9.34 4.53 -23.13
CA LEU A 48 -10.67 4.63 -23.74
C LEU A 48 -10.52 4.42 -25.24
N ASP A 49 -11.23 3.44 -25.80
CA ASP A 49 -11.18 3.10 -27.24
C ASP A 49 -9.77 2.89 -27.81
N GLY A 50 -8.82 2.44 -26.96
CA GLY A 50 -7.42 2.20 -27.31
C GLY A 50 -6.52 3.42 -27.21
N VAL A 51 -7.04 4.58 -26.78
CA VAL A 51 -6.27 5.78 -26.50
C VAL A 51 -5.98 5.86 -25.00
N THR A 52 -4.71 6.00 -24.65
CA THR A 52 -4.28 6.22 -23.27
C THR A 52 -4.75 7.60 -22.78
N LEU A 53 -5.46 7.59 -21.66
CA LEU A 53 -5.94 8.79 -20.99
C LEU A 53 -4.78 9.48 -20.27
N ASP A 54 -4.71 10.81 -20.37
CA ASP A 54 -3.77 11.62 -19.60
C ASP A 54 -4.21 11.70 -18.14
N ASN A 55 -3.33 11.32 -17.22
CA ASN A 55 -3.60 11.30 -15.78
C ASN A 55 -4.04 12.67 -15.23
N PHE A 56 -3.59 13.77 -15.84
CA PHE A 56 -3.87 15.14 -15.40
C PHE A 56 -5.06 15.80 -16.13
N ALA A 57 -5.67 15.10 -17.08
CA ALA A 57 -6.85 15.60 -17.75
C ALA A 57 -8.08 15.46 -16.84
N GLU A 58 -8.91 16.51 -16.78
CA GLU A 58 -10.25 16.40 -16.23
C GLU A 58 -11.11 15.49 -17.11
N LEU A 59 -11.97 14.67 -16.50
CA LEU A 59 -12.82 13.73 -17.22
C LEU A 59 -13.73 14.41 -18.26
N LYS A 60 -14.18 15.65 -18.00
CA LYS A 60 -14.98 16.43 -18.98
C LYS A 60 -14.22 16.76 -20.28
N ASN A 61 -12.89 16.78 -20.25
CA ASN A 61 -12.05 17.14 -21.39
C ASN A 61 -11.70 15.93 -22.26
N ILE A 62 -12.11 14.72 -21.86
CA ILE A 62 -11.81 13.49 -22.57
C ILE A 62 -12.84 13.30 -23.68
N GLU A 63 -12.36 13.34 -24.92
CA GLU A 63 -13.20 13.10 -26.10
C GLU A 63 -13.80 11.70 -26.06
N GLY A 64 -15.12 11.61 -26.30
CA GLY A 64 -15.84 10.34 -26.36
C GLY A 64 -16.25 9.76 -25.00
N LEU A 65 -15.78 10.34 -23.88
CA LEU A 65 -16.18 9.88 -22.54
C LEU A 65 -17.62 10.31 -22.21
N LYS A 66 -18.46 9.33 -21.88
CA LYS A 66 -19.88 9.47 -21.53
C LYS A 66 -20.33 8.44 -20.51
N GLU A 67 -21.55 8.58 -19.99
CA GLU A 67 -22.21 7.58 -19.16
C GLU A 67 -22.12 6.17 -19.80
N GLY A 68 -21.66 5.19 -19.04
CA GLY A 68 -21.50 3.80 -19.45
C GLY A 68 -20.27 3.52 -20.33
N SER A 69 -19.37 4.49 -20.52
CA SER A 69 -18.12 4.27 -21.27
C SER A 69 -17.25 3.20 -20.63
N VAL A 70 -16.54 2.45 -21.45
CA VAL A 70 -15.67 1.35 -20.99
C VAL A 70 -14.23 1.82 -21.00
N ILE A 71 -13.65 2.01 -19.81
CA ILE A 71 -12.23 2.29 -19.63
C ILE A 71 -11.52 0.99 -19.33
N LYS A 72 -10.48 0.67 -20.11
CA LYS A 72 -9.67 -0.53 -19.94
C LYS A 72 -8.44 -0.21 -19.11
N VAL A 73 -8.14 -1.04 -18.13
CA VAL A 73 -6.86 -1.02 -17.42
C VAL A 73 -5.87 -1.85 -18.22
N VAL A 74 -4.77 -1.24 -18.65
CA VAL A 74 -3.73 -1.89 -19.44
C VAL A 74 -2.42 -1.85 -18.68
N GLU A 75 -1.82 -3.03 -18.46
CA GLU A 75 -0.53 -3.16 -17.78
C GLU A 75 0.58 -2.50 -18.60
N GLU A 76 1.33 -1.61 -17.96
CA GLU A 76 2.43 -0.86 -18.60
C GLU A 76 3.78 -1.51 -18.30
N PRO A 77 4.81 -1.29 -19.13
CA PRO A 77 6.12 -1.83 -18.85
C PRO A 77 6.78 -1.13 -17.66
N TYR A 78 7.21 -1.88 -16.67
CA TYR A 78 7.92 -1.34 -15.52
C TYR A 78 9.25 -0.67 -15.91
N THR A 79 9.47 0.52 -15.39
CA THR A 79 10.79 1.12 -15.21
C THR A 79 11.39 0.75 -13.85
N MET A 80 12.67 1.02 -13.64
CA MET A 80 13.32 0.82 -12.34
C MET A 80 12.61 1.60 -11.22
N ARG A 81 12.11 2.80 -11.54
CA ARG A 81 11.35 3.64 -10.61
C ARG A 81 10.01 2.99 -10.25
N GLU A 82 9.21 2.62 -11.24
CA GLU A 82 7.89 2.01 -11.00
C GLU A 82 8.00 0.66 -10.30
N ALA A 83 9.04 -0.14 -10.58
CA ALA A 83 9.28 -1.39 -9.89
C ALA A 83 9.57 -1.17 -8.39
N ARG A 84 10.31 -0.11 -8.04
CA ARG A 84 10.56 0.26 -6.63
C ARG A 84 9.30 0.76 -5.94
N ILE A 85 8.53 1.64 -6.60
CA ILE A 85 7.24 2.12 -6.10
C ILE A 85 6.30 0.93 -5.88
N HIS A 86 6.28 -0.04 -6.79
CA HIS A 86 5.48 -1.25 -6.64
C HIS A 86 5.90 -2.09 -5.43
N VAL A 87 7.20 -2.30 -5.23
CA VAL A 87 7.71 -3.06 -4.08
C VAL A 87 7.36 -2.36 -2.75
N ARG A 88 7.46 -1.03 -2.70
CA ARG A 88 7.05 -0.23 -1.53
C ARG A 88 5.56 -0.36 -1.28
N HIS A 89 4.73 -0.15 -2.30
CA HIS A 89 3.28 -0.31 -2.20
C HIS A 89 2.87 -1.71 -1.72
N VAL A 90 3.54 -2.76 -2.21
CA VAL A 90 3.32 -4.13 -1.71
C VAL A 90 3.66 -4.24 -0.23
N ARG A 91 4.79 -3.68 0.23
CA ARG A 91 5.15 -3.64 1.65
C ARG A 91 4.09 -2.91 2.47
N ASP A 92 3.58 -1.78 1.99
CA ASP A 92 2.54 -1.00 2.68
C ASP A 92 1.21 -1.75 2.75
N LEU A 93 0.82 -2.47 1.69
CA LEU A 93 -0.34 -3.35 1.73
C LEU A 93 -0.17 -4.45 2.79
N LEU A 94 1.01 -5.08 2.88
CA LEU A 94 1.31 -6.11 3.89
C LEU A 94 1.31 -5.56 5.32
N LYS A 95 1.65 -4.29 5.51
CA LYS A 95 1.73 -3.61 6.81
C LYS A 95 0.52 -2.75 7.15
N SER A 96 -0.42 -2.58 6.21
CA SER A 96 -1.58 -1.68 6.30
C SER A 96 -2.49 -1.85 7.53
N ILE A 97 -2.46 -3.02 8.17
CA ILE A 97 -3.24 -3.29 9.38
C ILE A 97 -2.38 -3.51 10.63
N ASP A 98 -1.06 -3.42 10.50
CA ASP A 98 -0.11 -3.43 11.60
C ASP A 98 -0.07 -2.02 12.23
N TYR A 99 0.06 -1.95 13.55
CA TYR A 99 0.15 -0.68 14.28
C TYR A 99 1.59 -0.24 14.50
N VAL A 100 2.58 -1.08 14.17
CA VAL A 100 4.01 -0.78 14.39
C VAL A 100 4.43 0.54 13.75
N ASP A 101 4.06 0.77 12.49
CA ASP A 101 4.46 2.00 11.78
C ASP A 101 3.74 3.24 12.34
N ALA A 102 2.46 3.10 12.72
CA ALA A 102 1.70 4.15 13.38
C ALA A 102 2.27 4.52 14.76
N TYR A 103 2.70 3.53 15.53
CA TYR A 103 3.40 3.74 16.79
C TYR A 103 4.78 4.36 16.63
N ALA A 104 5.42 4.12 15.48
CA ALA A 104 6.66 4.75 15.09
C ALA A 104 6.45 6.09 14.36
N GLY A 105 5.22 6.55 14.16
CA GLY A 105 4.93 7.78 13.42
C GLY A 105 5.58 7.83 12.02
N GLN A 106 5.85 6.66 11.42
CA GLN A 106 6.54 6.55 10.14
C GLN A 106 5.60 7.05 9.03
N GLU A 107 6.10 7.88 8.12
CA GLU A 107 5.33 8.43 6.98
C GLU A 107 4.01 9.11 7.41
N CYS A 108 4.03 9.76 8.58
CA CYS A 108 2.83 10.34 9.20
C CYS A 108 1.69 9.34 9.44
N SER A 109 2.00 8.05 9.53
CA SER A 109 1.06 7.04 10.01
C SER A 109 0.68 7.36 11.45
N SER A 110 -0.62 7.34 11.73
CA SER A 110 -1.14 7.64 13.06
C SER A 110 -2.01 6.49 13.56
N LEU A 111 -2.07 6.34 14.87
CA LEU A 111 -3.01 5.42 15.49
C LEU A 111 -4.41 5.97 15.32
N ALA A 112 -5.25 5.17 14.67
CA ALA A 112 -6.68 5.42 14.63
C ALA A 112 -7.41 4.27 15.31
N PHE A 113 -8.25 4.62 16.27
CA PHE A 113 -9.13 3.71 17.00
C PHE A 113 -10.60 3.95 16.62
N LEU A 114 -10.85 4.67 15.53
CA LEU A 114 -12.18 5.11 15.13
C LEU A 114 -13.10 3.90 14.99
N ASN A 115 -12.69 2.90 14.22
CA ASN A 115 -13.42 1.67 14.00
C ASN A 115 -13.61 0.84 15.29
N ILE A 116 -12.65 0.90 16.21
CA ILE A 116 -12.73 0.19 17.50
C ILE A 116 -13.76 0.87 18.42
N VAL A 117 -13.75 2.21 18.46
CA VAL A 117 -14.64 3.01 19.29
C VAL A 117 -16.06 3.04 18.72
N THR A 118 -16.20 3.10 17.39
CA THR A 118 -17.50 3.19 16.71
C THR A 118 -18.05 1.84 16.26
N GLN A 119 -17.27 0.76 16.38
CA GLN A 119 -17.61 -0.58 15.87
C GLN A 119 -17.96 -0.59 14.38
N GLY A 120 -17.36 0.33 13.61
CA GLY A 120 -17.60 0.48 12.18
C GLY A 120 -18.79 1.38 11.82
N ASP A 121 -19.66 1.71 12.78
CA ASP A 121 -20.87 2.50 12.55
C ASP A 121 -20.70 3.93 13.07
N ILE A 122 -20.16 4.83 12.23
CA ILE A 122 -20.10 6.28 12.54
C ILE A 122 -21.49 6.93 12.43
N LEU A 123 -22.39 6.31 11.65
CA LEU A 123 -23.70 6.88 11.28
C LEU A 123 -24.89 6.17 11.94
N GLU A 124 -24.79 4.89 12.32
CA GLU A 124 -25.90 4.15 12.95
C GLU A 124 -25.59 3.74 14.40
N LYS A 125 -26.40 4.23 15.34
CA LYS A 125 -26.32 3.80 16.74
C LYS A 125 -26.93 2.40 16.89
N LYS A 126 -26.13 1.34 16.74
CA LYS A 126 -26.53 0.04 17.30
C LYS A 126 -26.55 0.12 18.83
N LYS A 127 -27.76 0.12 19.40
CA LYS A 127 -28.00 -0.07 20.82
C LYS A 127 -27.87 -1.56 21.16
N SER A 128 -26.65 -2.03 21.42
CA SER A 128 -26.45 -3.21 22.25
C SER A 128 -25.45 -2.86 23.35
N ARG A 129 -25.90 -2.03 24.30
CA ARG A 129 -25.21 -1.93 25.58
C ARG A 129 -25.61 -3.16 26.41
N PRO A 130 -24.66 -3.91 26.98
CA PRO A 130 -24.99 -4.88 28.01
C PRO A 130 -25.72 -4.17 29.17
N GLU A 131 -26.73 -4.82 29.76
CA GLU A 131 -27.58 -4.26 30.82
C GLU A 131 -26.80 -3.89 32.10
N SER A 132 -25.62 -4.48 32.30
CA SER A 132 -24.67 -4.12 33.34
C SER A 132 -23.27 -4.00 32.73
N VAL A 133 -22.63 -2.85 32.97
CA VAL A 133 -21.21 -2.63 32.68
C VAL A 133 -20.50 -2.63 34.02
N ASP A 134 -19.53 -3.52 34.18
CA ASP A 134 -18.63 -3.45 35.32
C ASP A 134 -17.78 -2.18 35.17
N CYS A 135 -18.05 -1.20 36.03
CA CYS A 135 -17.34 0.07 36.08
C CYS A 135 -16.22 0.05 37.12
N THR A 136 -15.84 -1.12 37.63
CA THR A 136 -14.73 -1.24 38.58
C THR A 136 -13.44 -0.79 37.89
N PRO A 137 -12.73 0.20 38.45
CA PRO A 137 -11.46 0.66 37.91
C PRO A 137 -10.42 -0.49 37.92
N PRO A 138 -9.59 -0.64 36.87
CA PRO A 138 -8.50 -1.61 36.87
C PRO A 138 -7.51 -1.39 38.02
N ASP A 139 -6.89 -2.46 38.52
CA ASP A 139 -5.96 -2.39 39.66
C ASP A 139 -4.80 -1.39 39.44
N PHE A 140 -4.32 -1.26 38.21
CA PHE A 140 -3.20 -0.38 37.87
C PHE A 140 -3.53 1.12 37.99
N ILE A 141 -4.80 1.51 38.06
CA ILE A 141 -5.21 2.91 38.32
C ILE A 141 -5.58 3.16 39.80
N MET A 142 -5.57 2.13 40.64
CA MET A 142 -5.92 2.27 42.05
C MET A 142 -4.80 2.94 42.86
N PRO A 143 -5.13 3.66 43.95
CA PRO A 143 -4.13 4.25 44.84
C PRO A 143 -3.13 3.21 45.35
N GLY A 144 -1.84 3.50 45.24
CA GLY A 144 -0.77 2.58 45.65
C GLY A 144 -0.24 1.67 44.54
N SER A 145 -0.84 1.71 43.34
CA SER A 145 -0.28 1.01 42.16
C SER A 145 1.09 1.57 41.77
N SER A 146 2.06 0.68 41.60
CA SER A 146 3.37 0.96 41.00
C SER A 146 3.38 0.78 39.49
N GLU A 147 2.40 0.06 38.94
CA GLU A 147 2.29 -0.23 37.51
C GLU A 147 1.54 0.87 36.77
N ARG A 148 2.08 1.29 35.62
CA ARG A 148 1.50 2.33 34.76
C ARG A 148 1.56 1.87 33.29
N PRO A 149 0.77 0.86 32.90
CA PRO A 149 0.84 0.30 31.57
C PRO A 149 0.31 1.32 30.54
N LEU A 150 1.16 1.76 29.62
CA LEU A 150 0.73 2.65 28.52
C LEU A 150 -0.31 2.00 27.62
N LEU A 151 -0.27 0.66 27.45
CA LEU A 151 -1.20 -0.09 26.60
C LEU A 151 -2.68 0.13 26.98
N ALA A 152 -2.98 0.44 28.24
CA ALA A 152 -4.34 0.74 28.69
C ALA A 152 -4.93 2.01 28.03
N LEU A 153 -4.09 2.90 27.49
CA LEU A 153 -4.50 4.09 26.75
C LEU A 153 -4.85 3.81 25.28
N HIS A 154 -4.68 2.57 24.80
CA HIS A 154 -4.84 2.19 23.39
C HIS A 154 -6.03 1.22 23.22
N PRO A 155 -7.23 1.73 22.88
CA PRO A 155 -8.43 0.90 22.75
C PRO A 155 -8.26 -0.26 21.78
N GLY A 156 -8.67 -1.46 22.21
CA GLY A 156 -8.72 -2.66 21.37
C GLY A 156 -7.37 -3.22 20.92
N LEU A 157 -6.23 -2.69 21.37
CA LEU A 157 -4.94 -3.35 21.16
C LEU A 157 -4.70 -4.43 22.21
N THR A 158 -5.24 -5.62 21.95
CA THR A 158 -4.92 -6.84 22.69
C THR A 158 -3.92 -7.69 21.92
N LYS A 159 -3.27 -8.67 22.59
CA LYS A 159 -2.40 -9.66 21.94
C LYS A 159 -3.09 -10.41 20.78
N GLU A 160 -4.42 -10.42 20.76
CA GLU A 160 -5.27 -11.12 19.79
C GLU A 160 -5.46 -10.32 18.48
N ASN A 161 -5.19 -9.01 18.48
CA ASN A 161 -5.37 -8.14 17.31
C ASN A 161 -4.11 -7.98 16.44
N LYS A 162 -3.17 -8.94 16.48
CA LYS A 162 -2.01 -8.93 15.59
C LYS A 162 -2.42 -9.09 14.12
N ALA A 163 -1.80 -8.28 13.26
CA ALA A 163 -1.91 -8.42 11.81
C ALA A 163 -1.42 -9.82 11.37
N PRO A 164 -2.11 -10.51 10.44
CA PRO A 164 -1.60 -11.77 9.90
C PRO A 164 -0.30 -11.50 9.15
N GLN A 165 0.76 -12.18 9.55
CA GLN A 165 2.02 -12.14 8.82
C GLN A 165 1.84 -12.84 7.46
N CYS A 166 2.33 -12.25 6.38
CA CYS A 166 2.25 -12.88 5.05
C CYS A 166 3.59 -13.47 4.59
N LEU A 167 4.71 -12.86 5.00
CA LEU A 167 6.08 -13.25 4.68
C LEU A 167 6.96 -13.11 5.92
N LYS A 168 8.06 -13.87 5.97
CA LYS A 168 9.12 -13.66 6.98
C LYS A 168 10.03 -12.52 6.58
N VAL A 169 10.44 -12.48 5.30
CA VAL A 169 11.35 -11.47 4.76
C VAL A 169 10.88 -11.05 3.37
N LEU A 170 10.88 -9.74 3.13
CA LEU A 170 10.83 -9.11 1.81
C LEU A 170 11.91 -8.03 1.80
N THR A 171 12.91 -8.18 0.95
CA THR A 171 14.07 -7.26 0.90
C THR A 171 14.64 -7.16 -0.51
N THR A 172 15.37 -6.08 -0.78
CA THR A 172 16.24 -5.99 -1.96
C THR A 172 17.40 -6.98 -1.81
N SER A 173 17.69 -7.72 -2.88
CA SER A 173 18.76 -8.71 -2.85
C SER A 173 20.13 -8.04 -2.81
N GLY A 174 21.11 -8.68 -2.16
CA GLY A 174 22.52 -8.26 -2.20
C GLY A 174 23.16 -8.31 -3.59
N TRP A 175 22.50 -8.93 -4.58
CA TRP A 175 22.91 -8.92 -5.98
C TRP A 175 22.61 -7.61 -6.72
N ASN A 176 22.02 -6.61 -6.04
CA ASN A 176 21.82 -5.28 -6.61
C ASN A 176 23.10 -4.43 -6.52
N PRO A 177 23.30 -3.48 -7.46
CA PRO A 177 22.48 -3.24 -8.66
C PRO A 177 22.71 -4.31 -9.75
N PRO A 178 21.75 -4.54 -10.67
CA PRO A 178 21.97 -5.45 -11.79
C PRO A 178 23.23 -5.09 -12.59
N PRO A 179 24.09 -6.07 -12.94
CA PRO A 179 25.31 -5.78 -13.71
C PRO A 179 24.96 -5.33 -15.13
N GLY A 180 25.87 -4.61 -15.78
CA GLY A 180 25.65 -4.02 -17.11
C GLY A 180 25.03 -4.96 -18.16
N PRO A 181 25.57 -6.18 -18.38
CA PRO A 181 24.98 -7.14 -19.30
C PRO A 181 23.53 -7.53 -18.97
N ARG A 182 23.17 -7.56 -17.69
CA ARG A 182 21.82 -7.91 -17.24
C ARG A 182 20.84 -6.75 -17.35
N LYS A 183 21.30 -5.51 -17.15
CA LYS A 183 20.51 -4.32 -17.49
C LYS A 183 20.14 -4.31 -18.97
N MET A 184 21.05 -4.70 -19.86
CA MET A 184 20.76 -4.84 -21.30
C MET A 184 19.75 -5.96 -21.61
N CYS A 185 19.66 -6.99 -20.75
CA CYS A 185 18.60 -8.00 -20.82
C CYS A 185 17.27 -7.55 -20.18
N GLY A 186 17.20 -6.34 -19.64
CA GLY A 186 16.00 -5.79 -19.01
C GLY A 186 15.84 -6.08 -17.52
N ASP A 187 16.88 -6.51 -16.82
CA ASP A 187 16.79 -6.68 -15.35
C ASP A 187 16.84 -5.29 -14.67
N LEU A 188 15.80 -4.96 -13.90
CA LEU A 188 15.62 -3.67 -13.24
C LEU A 188 16.14 -3.68 -11.79
N LEU A 189 15.76 -4.70 -11.02
CA LEU A 189 16.18 -4.94 -9.64
C LEU A 189 15.98 -6.40 -9.25
N TYR A 190 16.68 -6.84 -8.21
CA TYR A 190 16.51 -8.17 -7.62
C TYR A 190 15.94 -8.10 -6.21
N LEU A 191 15.06 -9.02 -5.85
CA LEU A 191 14.48 -9.16 -4.51
C LEU A 191 14.83 -10.51 -3.92
N HIS A 192 14.88 -10.56 -2.59
CA HIS A 192 14.94 -11.79 -1.82
C HIS A 192 13.70 -11.88 -0.93
N VAL A 193 13.03 -13.03 -0.98
CA VAL A 193 11.81 -13.30 -0.22
C VAL A 193 11.96 -14.60 0.55
N VAL A 194 11.60 -14.57 1.83
CA VAL A 194 11.47 -15.77 2.66
C VAL A 194 10.01 -15.91 3.06
N THR A 195 9.39 -17.01 2.64
CA THR A 195 7.97 -17.27 2.92
C THR A 195 7.77 -17.87 4.31
N LEU A 196 6.51 -17.94 4.76
CA LEU A 196 6.18 -18.57 6.04
C LEU A 196 6.49 -20.06 6.06
N GLU A 197 6.53 -20.69 4.88
CA GLU A 197 6.91 -22.10 4.68
C GLU A 197 8.43 -22.31 4.64
N ASP A 198 9.25 -21.34 5.07
CA ASP A 198 10.72 -21.41 5.08
C ASP A 198 11.33 -21.62 3.69
N ARG A 199 10.65 -21.16 2.64
CA ARG A 199 11.16 -21.18 1.27
C ARG A 199 11.80 -19.85 0.94
N HIS A 200 13.03 -19.93 0.42
CA HIS A 200 13.80 -18.79 -0.04
C HIS A 200 13.63 -18.64 -1.55
N PHE A 201 13.27 -17.44 -2.00
CA PHE A 201 13.07 -17.11 -3.40
C PHE A 201 13.86 -15.87 -3.77
N HIS A 202 14.52 -15.94 -4.93
CA HIS A 202 15.16 -14.81 -5.58
C HIS A 202 14.30 -14.39 -6.78
N ILE A 203 13.90 -13.12 -6.80
CA ILE A 203 12.97 -12.57 -7.79
C ILE A 203 13.71 -11.51 -8.59
N THR A 204 13.53 -11.53 -9.91
CA THR A 204 13.97 -10.45 -10.79
C THR A 204 12.77 -9.63 -11.20
N ALA A 205 12.85 -8.30 -11.06
CA ALA A 205 11.94 -7.38 -11.71
C ALA A 205 12.49 -7.01 -13.10
N CYS A 206 11.61 -7.01 -14.10
CA CYS A 206 11.89 -6.59 -15.47
C CYS A 206 10.72 -5.76 -16.00
N PRO A 207 10.82 -5.14 -17.19
CA PRO A 207 9.72 -4.35 -17.74
C PRO A 207 8.39 -5.10 -17.83
N ARG A 208 8.41 -6.43 -17.95
CA ARG A 208 7.18 -7.24 -18.03
C ARG A 208 6.56 -7.57 -16.67
N GLY A 209 7.25 -7.30 -15.56
CA GLY A 209 6.83 -7.67 -14.22
C GLY A 209 7.90 -8.41 -13.43
N PHE A 210 7.50 -9.43 -12.69
CA PHE A 210 8.33 -10.15 -11.72
C PHE A 210 8.37 -11.64 -12.02
N TYR A 211 9.56 -12.24 -11.96
CA TYR A 211 9.76 -13.68 -12.13
C TYR A 211 10.78 -14.25 -11.15
N LEU A 212 10.62 -15.54 -10.82
CA LEU A 212 11.62 -16.27 -10.03
C LEU A 212 12.88 -16.54 -10.86
N ASN A 213 14.06 -16.23 -10.33
CA ASN A 213 15.33 -16.63 -10.91
C ASN A 213 15.97 -17.80 -10.11
N GLN A 214 17.08 -18.33 -10.61
CA GLN A 214 17.79 -19.46 -10.02
C GLN A 214 18.95 -19.05 -9.11
N SER A 215 19.02 -17.79 -8.71
CA SER A 215 20.07 -17.32 -7.80
C SER A 215 19.85 -17.88 -6.40
N THR A 216 20.93 -17.89 -5.63
CA THR A 216 20.92 -18.16 -4.19
C THR A 216 21.56 -16.98 -3.46
N GLU A 217 21.68 -17.06 -2.14
CA GLU A 217 22.41 -16.08 -1.33
C GLU A 217 23.91 -16.03 -1.71
N GLU A 218 24.49 -17.16 -2.11
CA GLU A 218 25.92 -17.29 -2.41
C GLU A 218 26.24 -17.23 -3.91
N VAL A 219 25.34 -17.70 -4.77
CA VAL A 219 25.58 -17.86 -6.21
C VAL A 219 24.57 -17.07 -7.03
N PHE A 220 25.08 -16.12 -7.81
CA PHE A 220 24.27 -15.37 -8.76
C PHE A 220 23.97 -16.20 -10.02
N ASN A 221 22.69 -16.48 -10.26
CA ASN A 221 22.22 -17.14 -11.47
C ASN A 221 20.92 -16.47 -11.95
N PRO A 222 21.00 -15.55 -12.92
CA PRO A 222 19.86 -14.75 -13.37
C PRO A 222 18.90 -15.52 -14.28
N ARG A 223 19.15 -16.81 -14.55
CA ARG A 223 18.27 -17.61 -15.39
C ARG A 223 16.90 -17.76 -14.72
N PRO A 224 15.79 -17.69 -15.48
CA PRO A 224 14.47 -17.96 -14.95
C PRO A 224 14.39 -19.35 -14.30
N PHE A 225 13.61 -19.46 -13.24
CA PHE A 225 13.26 -20.73 -12.63
C PHE A 225 12.52 -21.63 -13.64
N ASN A 226 12.53 -22.95 -13.42
CA ASN A 226 11.81 -23.91 -14.25
C ASN A 226 10.78 -24.68 -13.41
N PRO A 227 9.47 -24.58 -13.70
CA PRO A 227 8.84 -23.80 -14.77
C PRO A 227 8.99 -22.29 -14.58
N SER A 228 9.09 -21.56 -15.70
CA SER A 228 9.17 -20.11 -15.66
C SER A 228 7.82 -19.53 -15.26
N LEU A 229 7.81 -18.72 -14.21
CA LEU A 229 6.64 -18.04 -13.70
C LEU A 229 6.89 -16.54 -13.75
N LEU A 230 6.15 -15.85 -14.62
CA LEU A 230 6.18 -14.41 -14.79
C LEU A 230 4.78 -13.86 -14.51
N CYS A 231 4.68 -12.93 -13.57
CA CYS A 231 3.46 -12.19 -13.27
C CYS A 231 3.75 -10.70 -13.34
N HIS A 232 2.78 -9.89 -13.77
CA HIS A 232 2.96 -8.44 -13.80
C HIS A 232 3.06 -7.87 -12.38
N SER A 233 2.18 -8.31 -11.47
CA SER A 233 2.22 -7.94 -10.06
C SER A 233 3.05 -8.91 -9.21
N LEU A 234 3.81 -8.37 -8.24
CA LEU A 234 4.56 -9.16 -7.27
C LEU A 234 3.64 -9.98 -6.36
N ILE A 235 2.47 -9.44 -5.97
CA ILE A 235 1.49 -10.16 -5.13
C ILE A 235 0.94 -11.38 -5.87
N GLU A 236 0.71 -11.28 -7.19
CA GLU A 236 0.27 -12.41 -8.00
C GLU A 236 1.34 -13.51 -8.03
N LEU A 237 2.60 -13.14 -8.26
CA LEU A 237 3.74 -14.07 -8.21
C LEU A 237 3.81 -14.77 -6.86
N LEU A 238 3.77 -14.01 -5.76
CA LEU A 238 3.83 -14.53 -4.39
C LEU A 238 2.66 -15.44 -4.05
N SER A 239 1.46 -15.11 -4.53
CA SER A 239 0.24 -15.91 -4.33
C SER A 239 0.28 -17.25 -5.07
N VAL A 240 1.04 -17.35 -6.16
CA VAL A 240 1.26 -18.62 -6.87
C VAL A 240 2.29 -19.49 -6.15
N VAL A 241 3.36 -18.90 -5.61
CA VAL A 241 4.49 -19.66 -5.04
C VAL A 241 4.32 -20.02 -3.56
N SER A 242 3.48 -19.29 -2.81
CA SER A 242 3.20 -19.50 -1.39
C SER A 242 1.69 -19.54 -1.11
N PRO A 243 1.13 -20.73 -0.81
CA PRO A 243 -0.26 -20.86 -0.37
C PRO A 243 -0.54 -20.13 0.95
N ALA A 244 0.43 -20.06 1.87
CA ALA A 244 0.28 -19.30 3.11
C ALA A 244 0.17 -17.80 2.83
N PHE A 245 1.00 -17.26 1.93
CA PHE A 245 0.90 -15.88 1.48
C PHE A 245 -0.48 -15.58 0.92
N LYS A 246 -0.97 -16.39 -0.04
CA LYS A 246 -2.29 -16.20 -0.67
C LYS A 246 -3.41 -16.13 0.36
N ARG A 247 -3.41 -17.05 1.34
CA ARG A 247 -4.42 -17.10 2.40
C ARG A 247 -4.33 -15.89 3.33
N ASN A 248 -3.13 -15.57 3.81
CA ASN A 248 -2.95 -14.50 4.79
C ASN A 248 -3.14 -13.12 4.17
N PHE A 249 -2.75 -12.93 2.91
CA PHE A 249 -2.97 -11.68 2.18
C PHE A 249 -4.46 -11.41 1.97
N ALA A 250 -5.27 -12.44 1.68
CA ALA A 250 -6.73 -12.29 1.63
C ALA A 250 -7.32 -11.85 3.00
N LEU A 251 -6.77 -12.34 4.12
CA LEU A 251 -7.18 -11.89 5.46
C LEU A 251 -6.76 -10.44 5.73
N VAL A 252 -5.56 -10.04 5.31
CA VAL A 252 -5.08 -8.66 5.41
C VAL A 252 -5.99 -7.71 4.64
N GLN A 253 -6.30 -8.03 3.38
CA GLN A 253 -7.19 -7.23 2.54
C GLN A 253 -8.59 -7.09 3.14
N LYS A 254 -9.19 -8.22 3.57
CA LYS A 254 -10.51 -8.20 4.22
C LYS A 254 -10.54 -7.32 5.46
N ARG A 255 -9.52 -7.40 6.33
CA ARG A 255 -9.41 -6.54 7.53
C ARG A 255 -9.15 -5.08 7.16
N ARG A 256 -8.33 -4.81 6.15
CA ARG A 256 -8.07 -3.44 5.64
C ARG A 256 -9.35 -2.78 5.14
N MET A 257 -10.22 -3.52 4.45
CA MET A 257 -11.50 -3.01 3.95
C MET A 257 -12.55 -2.78 5.05
N GLN A 258 -12.43 -3.48 6.17
CA GLN A 258 -13.27 -3.24 7.35
C GLN A 258 -12.86 -1.97 8.12
N LYS A 259 -11.63 -1.47 7.91
CA LYS A 259 -11.19 -0.20 8.50
C LYS A 259 -11.88 0.97 7.84
N HIS A 260 -12.21 1.97 8.64
CA HIS A 260 -12.76 3.21 8.12
C HIS A 260 -11.73 3.91 7.20
N PRO A 261 -12.13 4.53 6.08
CA PRO A 261 -11.20 5.20 5.16
C PRO A 261 -10.22 6.17 5.84
N PHE A 262 -10.67 6.94 6.84
CA PHE A 262 -9.79 7.85 7.60
C PHE A 262 -8.69 7.15 8.42
N GLU A 263 -8.81 5.85 8.70
CA GLU A 263 -7.73 5.08 9.35
C GLU A 263 -6.67 4.59 8.37
N ARG A 264 -6.93 4.74 7.06
CA ARG A 264 -6.04 4.30 5.98
C ARG A 264 -5.23 5.46 5.41
N VAL A 265 -5.53 6.70 5.82
CA VAL A 265 -4.90 7.92 5.30
C VAL A 265 -3.85 8.41 6.30
N ALA A 266 -2.68 8.79 5.79
CA ALA A 266 -1.63 9.42 6.59
C ALA A 266 -2.08 10.78 7.13
N THR A 267 -1.60 11.16 8.32
CA THR A 267 -1.93 12.49 8.87
C THR A 267 -1.13 13.58 8.18
N PRO A 268 -1.70 14.79 7.99
CA PRO A 268 -0.97 15.89 7.36
C PRO A 268 0.03 16.57 8.30
N TYR A 269 0.17 16.09 9.54
CA TYR A 269 1.06 16.63 10.57
C TYR A 269 1.89 15.51 11.21
N GLN A 270 3.03 15.91 11.77
CA GLN A 270 3.93 15.02 12.48
C GLN A 270 3.26 14.41 13.71
N VAL A 271 3.41 13.09 13.87
CA VAL A 271 2.89 12.33 15.01
C VAL A 271 4.01 12.12 16.04
N TYR A 272 3.72 12.39 17.32
CA TYR A 272 4.67 12.21 18.41
C TYR A 272 4.39 10.91 19.19
N GLN A 273 5.44 10.17 19.54
CA GLN A 273 5.37 8.81 20.08
C GLN A 273 5.33 8.73 21.62
N TRP A 274 5.02 9.81 22.32
CA TRP A 274 5.20 9.92 23.78
C TRP A 274 4.34 8.93 24.60
N ALA A 275 3.28 8.38 24.01
CA ALA A 275 2.41 7.37 24.62
C ALA A 275 2.52 5.97 23.94
N SER A 276 3.50 5.77 23.07
CA SER A 276 3.72 4.50 22.37
C SER A 276 4.22 3.42 23.37
N PRO A 277 3.64 2.21 23.37
CA PRO A 277 4.17 1.11 24.17
C PRO A 277 5.55 0.71 23.64
N MET A 278 6.36 0.04 24.47
CA MET A 278 7.58 -0.58 23.98
C MET A 278 7.23 -1.70 23.00
N LEU A 279 7.50 -1.46 21.72
CA LEU A 279 7.33 -2.44 20.66
C LEU A 279 8.62 -3.22 20.43
N GLU A 280 8.47 -4.48 20.04
CA GLU A 280 9.58 -5.28 19.54
C GLU A 280 10.03 -4.72 18.18
N HIS A 281 11.30 -4.30 18.10
CA HIS A 281 11.85 -3.79 16.85
C HIS A 281 12.22 -4.96 15.93
N THR A 282 11.40 -5.18 14.91
CA THR A 282 11.57 -6.26 13.94
C THR A 282 12.32 -5.79 12.69
N VAL A 283 12.98 -6.72 12.01
CA VAL A 283 13.71 -6.45 10.76
C VAL A 283 12.72 -6.08 9.65
N ASP A 284 12.92 -4.91 9.05
CA ASP A 284 12.24 -4.45 7.85
C ASP A 284 13.29 -3.76 6.98
N ALA A 285 13.77 -4.49 5.97
CA ALA A 285 14.87 -4.01 5.13
C ALA A 285 14.41 -2.92 4.14
N ILE A 286 13.14 -2.93 3.74
CA ILE A 286 12.58 -1.87 2.88
C ILE A 286 12.50 -0.57 3.67
N ARG A 287 12.03 -0.61 4.93
CA ARG A 287 12.08 0.55 5.84
C ARG A 287 13.50 1.10 6.01
N ALA A 288 14.50 0.22 6.13
CA ALA A 288 15.89 0.64 6.23
C ALA A 288 16.40 1.32 4.94
N GLU A 289 16.02 0.80 3.77
CA GLU A 289 16.37 1.39 2.46
C GLU A 289 15.70 2.77 2.27
N ASP A 290 14.41 2.89 2.59
CA ASP A 290 13.64 4.13 2.42
C ASP A 290 14.10 5.26 3.37
N THR A 291 14.68 4.93 4.52
CA THR A 291 15.30 5.92 5.44
C THR A 291 16.42 6.73 4.77
N PHE A 292 17.09 6.15 3.77
CA PHE A 292 18.11 6.85 2.98
C PHE A 292 17.52 7.59 1.76
N SER A 293 16.43 7.09 1.19
CA SER A 293 15.79 7.71 0.01
C SER A 293 14.94 8.93 0.35
N SER A 294 14.23 8.94 1.49
CA SER A 294 13.34 10.04 1.90
C SER A 294 14.06 11.38 2.13
N LYS A 295 15.36 11.36 2.41
CA LYS A 295 16.17 12.57 2.65
C LYS A 295 16.48 13.40 1.40
N LEU A 296 16.24 12.87 0.20
CA LEU A 296 16.52 13.59 -1.05
C LEU A 296 15.35 14.41 -1.59
N GLY A 297 14.19 14.47 -0.91
CA GLY A 297 13.06 15.32 -1.30
C GLY A 297 12.44 15.00 -2.67
N TYR A 298 12.88 13.91 -3.29
CA TYR A 298 12.34 13.38 -4.53
C TYR A 298 11.44 12.20 -4.18
N GLU A 299 10.14 12.38 -4.43
CA GLU A 299 9.14 11.32 -4.55
C GLU A 299 8.50 10.78 -3.27
N GLU A 300 7.64 11.61 -2.69
CA GLU A 300 6.49 11.16 -1.92
C GLU A 300 5.46 12.30 -2.09
N HIS A 301 4.67 12.39 -3.17
CA HIS A 301 3.38 11.69 -3.20
C HIS A 301 2.68 11.74 -4.58
N ILE A 302 3.31 12.17 -5.68
CA ILE A 302 2.61 12.28 -6.99
C ILE A 302 3.57 11.95 -8.15
N PRO A 303 3.26 10.99 -9.04
CA PRO A 303 3.93 10.88 -10.33
C PRO A 303 3.63 12.17 -11.12
N GLY A 304 4.64 13.02 -11.34
CA GLY A 304 4.54 14.19 -12.22
C GLY A 304 4.29 15.54 -11.55
N GLN A 305 4.02 15.62 -10.25
CA GLN A 305 4.12 16.89 -9.51
C GLN A 305 5.39 16.92 -8.68
N THR A 306 6.48 17.40 -9.29
CA THR A 306 7.48 18.14 -8.53
C THR A 306 6.77 19.34 -7.91
N ARG A 307 6.79 19.46 -6.58
CA ARG A 307 6.22 20.63 -5.90
C ARG A 307 6.81 21.90 -6.51
N ASP A 308 5.98 22.67 -7.21
CA ASP A 308 6.42 23.90 -7.85
C ASP A 308 6.35 25.04 -6.85
N TRP A 309 7.44 25.18 -6.09
CA TRP A 309 7.62 26.26 -5.11
C TRP A 309 7.42 27.65 -5.74
N ASN A 310 7.63 27.79 -7.05
CA ASN A 310 7.47 29.06 -7.74
C ASN A 310 5.98 29.39 -7.92
N GLU A 311 5.14 28.41 -8.25
CA GLU A 311 3.69 28.59 -8.32
C GLU A 311 3.13 28.99 -6.95
N GLU A 312 3.43 28.24 -5.89
CA GLU A 312 2.97 28.55 -4.52
C GLU A 312 3.39 29.97 -4.08
N LEU A 313 4.65 30.36 -4.35
CA LEU A 313 5.16 31.71 -4.03
C LEU A 313 4.44 32.81 -4.80
N GLN A 314 4.11 32.59 -6.08
CA GLN A 314 3.40 33.57 -6.91
C GLN A 314 1.94 33.66 -6.49
N THR A 315 1.25 32.54 -6.25
CA THR A 315 -0.14 32.54 -5.76
C THR A 315 -0.26 33.29 -4.43
N THR A 316 0.73 33.15 -3.55
CA THR A 316 0.73 33.86 -2.25
C THR A 316 0.91 35.38 -2.43
N ARG A 317 1.64 35.82 -3.47
CA ARG A 317 1.81 37.25 -3.80
C ARG A 317 0.58 37.88 -4.42
N GLU A 318 -0.23 37.08 -5.10
CA GLU A 318 -1.45 37.51 -5.78
C GLU A 318 -2.68 37.61 -4.86
N LEU A 319 -2.57 37.15 -3.61
CA LEU A 319 -3.63 37.29 -2.63
C LEU A 319 -3.89 38.78 -2.29
N PRO A 320 -5.17 39.21 -2.18
CA PRO A 320 -5.51 40.56 -1.76
C PRO A 320 -4.95 40.84 -0.36
N ARG A 321 -4.35 42.03 -0.18
CA ARG A 321 -3.85 42.50 1.12
C ARG A 321 -4.95 43.02 2.02
#